data_AF-A0A920I9V5-F1
#
_entry.id   AF-A0A920I9V5-F1
#
_cell.length_a   1.000
_cell.length_b   1.000
_cell.length_c   1.000
_cell.angle_alpha   90.00
_cell.angle_beta   90.00
_cell.angle_gamma   90.00
#
_symmetry.space_group_name_H-M   'P 1'
#
loop_
_entity.id
_entity.type
_entity.pdbx_description
1 polymer ?
#
loop_
_entity_poly.entity_id
_entity_poly.type
_entity_poly.pdbx_seq_one_letter_code
_entity_poly.pdbx_strand_id
1 'polypeptide(L)'
;MRRKLSDKIPLAEMMRPTLLSDVVGQPHLTDLPLSQLQLGSFIFWGPPGSGKTTIARILGNLSKQEFVCISAIFEGISNIRKLYERSKLKNENDKSILLFIDEIHRFNKAQQDALLPAIEDGSIRLIGATTENPSFSLNSALLSRTQVITLAALDQPCLRIIYERAIEYLGNPIELDEDTKCFLIELSEGDARYLLNMVQMIVSHSEEQNWTRQKFLSFSQKTGSL
;
A
#
# COMPACT_ATOMS: atom_id res chain seq x y z
N MET A 1 -8.00 -5.39 27.03
CA MET A 1 -7.91 -6.84 26.69
C MET A 1 -6.79 -6.96 25.66
N ARG A 2 -5.65 -7.61 25.99
CA ARG A 2 -4.50 -7.73 25.06
C ARG A 2 -4.93 -8.53 23.82
N ARG A 3 -4.86 -7.96 22.63
CA ARG A 3 -5.01 -8.74 21.39
C ARG A 3 -3.79 -9.64 21.27
N LYS A 4 -3.97 -10.96 21.36
CA LYS A 4 -2.91 -11.89 20.99
C LYS A 4 -2.67 -11.69 19.50
N LEU A 5 -1.47 -11.24 19.13
CA LEU A 5 -1.00 -11.32 17.75
C LEU A 5 -1.16 -12.78 17.33
N SER A 6 -1.97 -13.02 16.31
CA SER A 6 -2.04 -14.34 15.68
C SER A 6 -0.92 -14.40 14.64
N ASP A 7 -0.17 -15.51 14.61
CA ASP A 7 1.01 -15.67 13.73
C ASP A 7 0.68 -15.66 12.22
N LYS A 8 -0.60 -15.50 11.84
CA LYS A 8 -1.04 -15.64 10.44
C LYS A 8 -1.09 -14.34 9.64
N ILE A 9 -1.30 -13.19 10.29
CA ILE A 9 -1.45 -11.90 9.59
C ILE A 9 -0.48 -10.87 10.19
N PRO A 10 0.43 -10.28 9.40
CA PRO A 10 1.35 -9.24 9.87
C PRO A 10 0.63 -8.00 10.38
N LEU A 11 1.22 -7.31 11.36
CA LEU A 11 0.68 -6.06 11.91
C LEU A 11 0.52 -4.99 10.82
N ALA A 12 1.47 -4.92 9.89
CA ALA A 12 1.39 -4.00 8.76
C ALA A 12 0.14 -4.21 7.88
N GLU A 13 -0.39 -5.44 7.82
CA GLU A 13 -1.63 -5.73 7.10
C GLU A 13 -2.86 -5.36 7.92
N MET A 14 -2.85 -5.63 9.23
CA MET A 14 -3.95 -5.31 10.15
C MET A 14 -4.14 -3.81 10.36
N MET A 15 -3.05 -3.03 10.32
CA MET A 15 -3.06 -1.59 10.56
C MET A 15 -3.39 -0.75 9.33
N ARG A 16 -3.71 -1.37 8.19
CA ARG A 16 -4.05 -0.62 6.98
C ARG A 16 -5.30 0.25 7.23
N PRO A 17 -5.22 1.57 6.98
CA PRO A 17 -6.39 2.45 6.98
C PRO A 17 -7.53 1.95 6.09
N THR A 18 -8.76 2.16 6.54
CA THR A 18 -9.98 1.87 5.78
C THR A 18 -10.64 3.13 5.20
N LEU A 19 -10.33 4.30 5.76
CA LEU A 19 -10.78 5.60 5.30
C LEU A 19 -9.62 6.40 4.73
N LEU A 20 -9.91 7.24 3.74
CA LEU A 20 -8.90 8.10 3.14
C LEU A 20 -8.37 9.14 4.13
N SER A 21 -9.23 9.64 5.02
CA SER A 21 -8.87 10.57 6.11
C SER A 21 -7.86 10.00 7.11
N ASP A 22 -7.74 8.68 7.17
CA ASP A 22 -6.81 8.00 8.08
C ASP A 22 -5.44 7.76 7.44
N VAL A 23 -5.29 8.02 6.15
CA VAL A 23 -4.01 7.95 5.45
C VAL A 23 -3.15 9.13 5.89
N VAL A 24 -1.90 8.85 6.26
CA VAL A 24 -0.96 9.82 6.80
C VAL A 24 0.12 10.14 5.76
N GLY A 25 0.56 11.39 5.68
CA GLY A 25 1.70 11.81 4.85
C GLY A 25 1.41 12.01 3.36
N GLN A 26 0.14 12.01 2.93
CA GLN A 26 -0.25 12.23 1.53
C GLN A 26 -1.37 13.29 1.40
N PRO A 27 -1.20 14.52 1.94
CA PRO A 27 -2.26 15.53 1.99
C PRO A 27 -2.81 15.88 0.59
N HIS A 28 -1.93 15.98 -0.41
CA HIS A 28 -2.31 16.24 -1.81
C HIS A 28 -3.22 15.18 -2.43
N LEU A 29 -3.31 13.99 -1.82
CA LEU A 29 -4.23 12.94 -2.25
C LEU A 29 -5.47 12.89 -1.34
N THR A 30 -5.32 13.08 -0.03
CA THR A 30 -6.45 13.07 0.91
C THR A 30 -7.36 14.28 0.76
N ASP A 31 -6.82 15.40 0.25
CA ASP A 31 -7.56 16.66 0.05
C ASP A 31 -8.28 16.70 -1.31
N LEU A 32 -8.02 15.73 -2.20
CA LEU A 32 -8.72 15.64 -3.47
C LEU A 32 -10.19 15.23 -3.26
N PRO A 33 -11.14 15.84 -3.98
CA PRO A 33 -12.52 15.39 -3.98
C PRO A 33 -12.59 13.91 -4.38
N LEU A 34 -13.30 13.10 -3.59
CA LEU A 34 -13.46 11.67 -3.85
C LEU A 34 -14.01 11.40 -5.27
N SER A 35 -14.87 12.29 -5.77
CA SER A 35 -15.38 12.23 -7.14
C SER A 35 -14.27 12.25 -8.20
N GLN A 36 -13.18 12.99 -7.97
CA GLN A 36 -12.03 13.01 -8.89
C GLN A 36 -11.25 11.69 -8.83
N LEU A 37 -11.05 11.13 -7.63
CA LEU A 37 -10.36 9.84 -7.44
C LEU A 37 -11.18 8.64 -7.91
N GLN A 38 -12.48 8.80 -8.18
CA GLN A 38 -13.35 7.75 -8.68
C GLN A 38 -13.45 7.70 -10.22
N LEU A 39 -13.14 8.79 -10.92
CA LEU A 39 -13.37 8.92 -12.37
C LEU A 39 -12.16 8.59 -13.25
N GLY A 40 -10.96 8.44 -12.67
CA GLY A 40 -9.71 8.25 -13.41
C GLY A 40 -9.04 6.89 -13.23
N SER A 41 -8.17 6.55 -14.19
CA SER A 41 -7.13 5.52 -14.02
C SER A 41 -5.83 6.17 -13.54
N PHE A 42 -5.13 5.53 -12.61
CA PHE A 42 -4.01 6.11 -11.89
C PHE A 42 -2.78 5.20 -11.89
N ILE A 43 -1.61 5.81 -11.86
CA ILE A 43 -0.34 5.15 -11.51
C ILE A 43 0.18 5.81 -10.23
N PHE A 44 0.12 5.07 -9.12
CA PHE A 44 0.76 5.47 -7.87
C PHE A 44 2.25 5.16 -7.93
N TRP A 45 3.05 6.22 -7.84
CA TRP A 45 4.51 6.12 -7.84
C TRP A 45 5.08 6.63 -6.54
N GLY A 46 5.84 5.82 -5.82
CA GLY A 46 6.48 6.26 -4.59
C GLY A 46 7.26 5.15 -3.91
N PRO A 47 8.01 5.45 -2.85
CA PRO A 47 8.85 4.48 -2.16
C PRO A 47 8.03 3.36 -1.50
N PRO A 48 8.66 2.25 -1.10
CA PRO A 48 8.05 1.26 -0.22
C PRO A 48 7.40 1.90 1.02
N GLY A 49 6.36 1.28 1.56
CA GLY A 49 5.70 1.79 2.78
C GLY A 49 4.86 3.07 2.66
N SER A 50 4.92 3.80 1.53
CA SER A 50 4.22 5.09 1.34
C SER A 50 2.68 5.02 1.27
N GLY A 51 2.09 3.83 1.21
CA GLY A 51 0.62 3.65 1.25
C GLY A 51 -0.08 3.36 -0.09
N LYS A 52 0.66 3.17 -1.20
CA LYS A 52 0.10 2.86 -2.55
C LYS A 52 -1.02 1.81 -2.54
N THR A 53 -0.72 0.61 -2.01
CA THR A 53 -1.68 -0.52 -1.95
C THR A 53 -2.86 -0.22 -1.02
N THR A 54 -2.63 0.52 0.06
CA THR A 54 -3.69 0.92 1.01
C THR A 54 -4.68 1.85 0.33
N ILE A 55 -4.19 2.90 -0.33
CA ILE A 55 -5.02 3.88 -1.03
C ILE A 55 -5.83 3.18 -2.14
N ALA A 56 -5.21 2.29 -2.92
CA ALA A 56 -5.93 1.53 -3.94
C ALA A 56 -7.10 0.71 -3.37
N ARG A 57 -6.91 0.06 -2.22
CA ARG A 57 -7.97 -0.69 -1.54
C ARG A 57 -9.08 0.21 -1.00
N ILE A 58 -8.74 1.37 -0.43
CA ILE A 58 -9.73 2.35 0.02
C ILE A 58 -10.58 2.79 -1.17
N LEU A 59 -9.95 3.14 -2.31
CA LEU A 59 -10.67 3.52 -3.52
C LEU A 59 -11.52 2.38 -4.09
N GLY A 60 -11.10 1.13 -3.94
CA GLY A 60 -11.90 -0.06 -4.26
C GLY A 60 -13.15 -0.17 -3.39
N ASN A 61 -13.00 -0.04 -2.07
CA ASN A 61 -14.11 -0.13 -1.13
C ASN A 61 -15.12 1.04 -1.28
N LEU A 62 -14.65 2.21 -1.71
CA LEU A 62 -15.49 3.38 -1.98
C LEU A 62 -16.12 3.34 -3.38
N SER A 63 -15.64 2.46 -4.26
CA SER A 63 -16.18 2.32 -5.61
C SER A 63 -17.34 1.34 -5.64
N LYS A 64 -18.28 1.56 -6.56
CA LYS A 64 -19.33 0.57 -6.90
C LYS A 64 -18.82 -0.53 -7.84
N GLN A 65 -17.57 -0.41 -8.30
CA GLN A 65 -16.91 -1.35 -9.19
C GLN A 65 -16.50 -2.63 -8.45
N GLU A 66 -16.39 -3.74 -9.18
CA GLU A 66 -15.71 -4.93 -8.63
C GLU A 66 -14.21 -4.63 -8.50
N PHE A 67 -13.69 -4.65 -7.29
CA PHE A 67 -12.26 -4.49 -7.02
C PHE A 67 -11.52 -5.81 -7.25
N VAL A 68 -10.56 -5.80 -8.18
CA VAL A 68 -9.68 -6.93 -8.48
C VAL A 68 -8.25 -6.51 -8.25
N CYS A 69 -7.54 -7.25 -7.40
CA CYS A 69 -6.14 -7.00 -7.09
C CYS A 69 -5.29 -8.12 -7.69
N ILE A 70 -4.31 -7.74 -8.52
CA ILE A 70 -3.34 -8.68 -9.10
C ILE A 70 -1.91 -8.17 -8.85
N SER A 71 -0.94 -9.08 -8.82
CA SER A 71 0.48 -8.75 -8.72
C SER A 71 1.16 -8.97 -10.07
N ALA A 72 1.84 -7.96 -10.61
CA ALA A 72 2.46 -8.04 -11.92
C ALA A 72 3.50 -9.17 -12.06
N ILE A 73 4.05 -9.63 -10.94
CA ILE A 73 5.08 -10.67 -10.88
C ILE A 73 4.54 -12.04 -11.29
N PHE A 74 3.28 -12.34 -10.95
CA PHE A 74 2.69 -13.67 -11.11
C PHE A 74 1.70 -13.75 -12.26
N GLU A 75 1.48 -12.65 -12.98
CA GLU A 75 0.34 -12.49 -13.86
C GLU A 75 0.69 -12.58 -15.33
N GLY A 76 0.09 -13.56 -16.02
CA GLY A 76 0.22 -13.73 -17.46
C GLY A 76 -0.75 -12.87 -18.27
N ILE A 77 -0.41 -12.63 -19.54
CA ILE A 77 -1.27 -11.87 -20.48
C ILE A 77 -2.66 -12.49 -20.67
N SER A 78 -2.79 -13.81 -20.50
CA SER A 78 -4.06 -14.52 -20.61
C SER A 78 -5.03 -14.15 -19.48
N ASN A 79 -4.54 -13.87 -18.27
CA ASN A 79 -5.40 -13.46 -17.16
C ASN A 79 -5.96 -12.05 -17.37
N ILE A 80 -5.14 -11.13 -17.88
CA ILE A 80 -5.57 -9.77 -18.27
C ILE A 80 -6.71 -9.84 -19.30
N ARG A 81 -6.55 -10.68 -20.34
CA ARG A 81 -7.61 -10.87 -21.35
C ARG A 81 -8.88 -11.46 -20.76
N LYS A 82 -8.78 -12.42 -19.85
CA LYS A 82 -9.95 -12.99 -19.16
C LYS A 82 -10.68 -11.94 -18.31
N LEU A 83 -9.95 -11.07 -17.62
CA LEU A 83 -10.55 -9.96 -16.87
C LEU A 83 -11.28 -9.00 -17.81
N TYR A 84 -10.70 -8.70 -18.97
CA TYR A 84 -11.35 -7.87 -19.98
C TYR A 84 -12.64 -8.51 -20.51
N GLU A 85 -12.61 -9.77 -20.95
CA GLU A 85 -13.82 -10.46 -21.42
C GLU A 85 -14.89 -10.54 -20.31
N ARG A 86 -14.47 -10.81 -19.07
CA ARG A 86 -15.38 -10.82 -17.92
C ARG A 86 -16.01 -9.45 -17.67
N SER A 87 -15.27 -8.36 -17.88
CA SER A 87 -15.80 -7.00 -17.71
C SER A 87 -16.87 -6.65 -18.76
N LYS A 88 -16.78 -7.20 -19.97
CA LYS A 88 -17.79 -7.00 -21.04
C LYS A 88 -19.12 -7.69 -20.77
N LEU A 89 -19.13 -8.78 -20.01
CA LEU A 89 -20.33 -9.55 -19.70
C LEU A 89 -21.23 -8.88 -18.65
N LYS A 90 -20.81 -7.76 -18.04
CA LYS A 90 -21.59 -7.03 -17.04
C LYS A 90 -22.53 -6.01 -17.70
N ASN A 91 -23.80 -6.02 -17.27
CA ASN A 91 -24.87 -5.16 -17.79
C ASN A 91 -24.56 -3.66 -17.65
N GLU A 92 -25.25 -2.84 -18.45
CA GLU A 92 -24.94 -1.44 -18.68
C GLU A 92 -24.94 -0.49 -17.47
N ASN A 93 -25.50 -0.92 -16.34
CA ASN A 93 -25.70 -0.09 -15.16
C ASN A 93 -24.73 -0.37 -14.00
N ASP A 94 -23.91 -1.44 -14.07
CA ASP A 94 -22.92 -1.84 -13.02
C ASP A 94 -21.47 -1.85 -13.56
N LYS A 95 -21.25 -1.17 -14.68
CA LYS A 95 -20.07 -1.24 -15.55
C LYS A 95 -18.83 -0.63 -14.90
N SER A 96 -17.98 -1.45 -14.30
CA SER A 96 -16.53 -1.53 -14.59
C SER A 96 -15.79 -2.31 -13.49
N ILE A 97 -14.68 -2.94 -13.86
CA ILE A 97 -13.73 -3.51 -12.89
C ILE A 97 -12.78 -2.41 -12.46
N LEU A 98 -12.54 -2.26 -11.15
CA LEU A 98 -11.38 -1.53 -10.66
C LEU A 98 -10.23 -2.51 -10.53
N LEU A 99 -9.33 -2.50 -11.51
CA LEU A 99 -8.16 -3.37 -11.53
C LEU A 99 -6.99 -2.67 -10.84
N PHE A 100 -6.56 -3.21 -9.71
CA PHE A 100 -5.31 -2.83 -9.07
C PHE A 100 -4.17 -3.79 -9.49
N ILE A 101 -3.06 -3.22 -9.96
CA ILE A 101 -1.86 -3.96 -10.35
C ILE A 101 -0.69 -3.48 -9.49
N ASP A 102 -0.25 -4.31 -8.56
CA ASP A 102 0.96 -4.03 -7.79
C ASP A 102 2.21 -4.34 -8.61
N GLU A 103 3.27 -3.54 -8.42
CA GLU A 103 4.54 -3.65 -9.15
C GLU A 103 4.38 -3.59 -10.68
N ILE A 104 3.50 -2.73 -11.19
CA ILE A 104 3.12 -2.67 -12.62
C ILE A 104 4.31 -2.48 -13.58
N HIS A 105 5.42 -1.91 -13.10
CA HIS A 105 6.67 -1.80 -13.86
C HIS A 105 7.26 -3.15 -14.30
N ARG A 106 6.83 -4.27 -13.72
CA ARG A 106 7.26 -5.62 -14.11
C ARG A 106 6.55 -6.15 -15.35
N PHE A 107 5.46 -5.53 -15.78
CA PHE A 107 4.79 -5.91 -17.01
C PHE A 107 5.64 -5.57 -18.23
N ASN A 108 5.79 -6.54 -19.13
CA ASN A 108 6.36 -6.30 -20.43
C ASN A 108 5.39 -5.50 -21.32
N LYS A 109 5.91 -4.99 -22.44
CA LYS A 109 5.13 -4.17 -23.37
C LYS A 109 3.82 -4.83 -23.82
N ALA A 110 3.83 -6.13 -24.11
CA ALA A 110 2.63 -6.84 -24.56
C ALA A 110 1.54 -6.93 -23.48
N GLN A 111 1.92 -7.09 -22.21
CA GLN A 111 0.99 -7.06 -21.08
C GLN A 111 0.41 -5.65 -20.86
N GLN A 112 1.24 -4.60 -21.00
CA GLN A 112 0.77 -3.22 -20.90
C GLN A 112 -0.19 -2.87 -22.06
N ASP A 113 0.15 -3.24 -23.29
CA ASP A 113 -0.69 -3.02 -24.48
C ASP A 113 -2.03 -3.76 -24.38
N ALA A 114 -2.05 -4.94 -23.73
CA ALA A 114 -3.27 -5.71 -23.51
C ALA A 114 -4.29 -5.02 -22.59
N LEU A 115 -3.88 -4.04 -21.78
CA LEU A 115 -4.78 -3.27 -20.91
C LEU A 115 -5.49 -2.13 -21.67
N LEU A 116 -4.92 -1.63 -22.77
CA LEU A 116 -5.37 -0.41 -23.43
C LEU A 116 -6.83 -0.47 -23.90
N PRO A 117 -7.30 -1.52 -24.60
CA PRO A 117 -8.68 -1.56 -25.08
C PRO A 117 -9.69 -1.48 -23.94
N ALA A 118 -9.40 -2.16 -22.82
CA ALA A 118 -10.25 -2.20 -21.64
C ALA A 118 -10.30 -0.86 -20.87
N ILE A 119 -9.23 -0.08 -20.92
CA ILE A 119 -9.17 1.25 -20.32
C ILE A 119 -9.93 2.25 -21.21
N GLU A 120 -9.77 2.15 -22.54
CA GLU A 120 -10.38 3.06 -23.50
C GLU A 120 -11.90 2.95 -23.57
N ASP A 121 -12.44 1.73 -23.56
CA ASP A 121 -13.89 1.49 -23.59
C ASP A 121 -14.56 1.61 -22.20
N GLY A 122 -13.76 1.89 -21.16
CA GLY A 122 -14.21 2.07 -19.78
C GLY A 122 -14.56 0.77 -19.05
N SER A 123 -14.31 -0.41 -19.64
CA SER A 123 -14.59 -1.69 -18.98
C SER A 123 -13.73 -1.91 -17.74
N ILE A 124 -12.50 -1.39 -17.76
CA ILE A 124 -11.55 -1.43 -16.64
C ILE A 124 -11.09 -0.02 -16.30
N ARG A 125 -11.21 0.33 -15.02
CA ARG A 125 -10.47 1.43 -14.41
C ARG A 125 -9.21 0.87 -13.78
N LEU A 126 -8.04 1.38 -14.16
CA LEU A 126 -6.75 0.87 -13.71
C LEU A 126 -6.21 1.70 -12.54
N ILE A 127 -5.70 1.02 -11.52
CA ILE A 127 -4.77 1.60 -10.53
C ILE A 127 -3.49 0.76 -10.57
N GLY A 128 -2.41 1.31 -11.12
CA GLY A 128 -1.08 0.70 -11.03
C GLY A 128 -0.32 1.23 -9.82
N ALA A 129 0.51 0.41 -9.20
CA ALA A 129 1.48 0.84 -8.19
C ALA A 129 2.91 0.46 -8.60
N THR A 130 3.85 1.38 -8.38
CA THR A 130 5.26 1.16 -8.68
C THR A 130 6.17 1.94 -7.75
N THR A 131 7.35 1.39 -7.46
CA THR A 131 8.49 2.09 -6.85
C THR A 131 9.42 2.69 -7.91
N GLU A 132 9.46 2.09 -9.09
CA GLU A 132 10.24 2.54 -10.25
C GLU A 132 9.57 3.73 -10.94
N ASN A 133 10.38 4.61 -11.52
CA ASN A 133 9.89 5.76 -12.27
C ASN A 133 9.02 5.29 -13.47
N PRO A 134 7.74 5.70 -13.54
CA PRO A 134 6.81 5.25 -14.58
C PRO A 134 7.26 5.59 -16.01
N SER A 135 7.97 6.70 -16.21
CA SER A 135 8.39 7.14 -17.55
C SER A 135 9.41 6.21 -18.22
N PHE A 136 10.15 5.42 -17.44
CA PHE A 136 11.11 4.43 -17.95
C PHE A 136 10.53 3.02 -18.03
N SER A 137 9.55 2.70 -17.18
CA SER A 137 9.03 1.34 -17.02
C SER A 137 7.69 1.10 -17.72
N LEU A 138 6.90 2.16 -17.94
CA LEU A 138 5.62 2.09 -18.60
C LEU A 138 5.68 2.71 -19.99
N ASN A 139 4.94 2.13 -20.93
CA ASN A 139 4.87 2.63 -22.28
C ASN A 139 4.04 3.93 -22.35
N SER A 140 4.29 4.73 -23.38
CA SER A 140 3.63 6.02 -23.57
C SER A 140 2.11 5.90 -23.77
N ALA A 141 1.64 4.81 -24.36
CA ALA A 141 0.22 4.57 -24.59
C ALA A 141 -0.55 4.43 -23.26
N LEU A 142 0.00 3.68 -22.29
CA LEU A 142 -0.57 3.53 -20.96
C LEU A 142 -0.49 4.83 -20.15
N LEU A 143 0.66 5.51 -20.20
CA LEU A 143 0.85 6.80 -19.52
C LEU A 143 -0.10 7.87 -20.06
N SER A 144 -0.39 7.89 -21.36
CA SER A 144 -1.34 8.88 -21.93
C SER A 144 -2.80 8.69 -21.47
N ARG A 145 -3.14 7.53 -20.89
CA ARG A 145 -4.50 7.18 -20.40
C ARG A 145 -4.58 7.10 -18.89
N THR A 146 -3.48 7.39 -18.19
CA THR A 146 -3.41 7.32 -16.73
C THR A 146 -2.85 8.60 -16.15
N GLN A 147 -3.30 8.96 -14.96
CA GLN A 147 -2.72 10.05 -14.18
C GLN A 147 -1.66 9.48 -13.24
N VAL A 148 -0.43 10.00 -13.33
CA VAL A 148 0.63 9.63 -12.39
C VAL A 148 0.46 10.46 -11.12
N ILE A 149 0.29 9.79 -9.98
CA ILE A 149 0.25 10.42 -8.66
C ILE A 149 1.46 9.95 -7.87
N THR A 150 2.31 10.90 -7.51
CA THR A 150 3.49 10.64 -6.68
C THR A 150 3.10 10.59 -5.20
N LEU A 151 3.56 9.56 -4.49
CA LEU A 151 3.46 9.43 -3.05
C LEU A 151 4.83 9.68 -2.44
N ALA A 152 4.86 10.52 -1.41
CA ALA A 152 6.10 10.83 -0.69
C ALA A 152 6.48 9.71 0.29
N ALA A 153 7.77 9.63 0.64
CA ALA A 153 8.18 8.94 1.86
C ALA A 153 7.53 9.63 3.07
N LEU A 154 7.22 8.87 4.11
CA LEU A 154 6.59 9.43 5.30
C LEU A 154 7.62 10.17 6.16
N ASP A 155 7.27 11.37 6.63
CA ASP A 155 8.11 12.08 7.58
C ASP A 155 8.01 11.49 9.00
N GLN A 156 8.90 11.92 9.89
CA GLN A 156 8.92 11.41 11.27
C GLN A 156 7.61 11.65 12.04
N PRO A 157 6.94 12.82 11.95
CA PRO A 157 5.61 13.01 12.53
C PRO A 157 4.57 12.00 12.02
N CYS A 158 4.54 11.73 10.71
CA CYS A 158 3.62 10.76 10.12
C CYS A 158 3.86 9.35 10.66
N LEU A 159 5.12 8.94 10.72
CA LEU A 159 5.53 7.64 11.26
C LEU A 159 5.22 7.50 12.75
N ARG A 160 5.37 8.58 13.53
CA ARG A 160 4.99 8.62 14.95
C ARG A 160 3.50 8.35 15.14
N ILE A 161 2.63 8.99 14.35
CA ILE A 161 1.18 8.72 14.37
C ILE A 161 0.88 7.25 14.09
N ILE A 162 1.56 6.65 13.11
CA ILE A 162 1.38 5.24 12.75
C ILE A 162 1.84 4.32 13.89
N TYR A 163 2.98 4.61 14.51
CA TYR A 163 3.47 3.89 15.68
C TYR A 163 2.46 3.94 16.83
N GLU A 164 1.98 5.12 17.19
CA GLU A 164 1.04 5.32 18.31
C GLU A 164 -0.27 4.54 18.07
N ARG A 165 -0.84 4.64 16.85
CA ARG A 165 -2.00 3.83 16.45
C ARG A 165 -1.75 2.33 16.58
N ALA A 166 -0.55 1.86 16.24
CA ALA A 166 -0.21 0.45 16.32
C ALA A 166 -0.09 -0.04 17.77
N ILE A 167 0.55 0.73 18.65
CA ILE A 167 0.67 0.39 20.07
C ILE A 167 -0.71 0.39 20.75
N GLU A 168 -1.55 1.39 20.45
CA GLU A 168 -2.92 1.45 20.95
C GLU A 168 -3.76 0.26 20.47
N TYR A 169 -3.68 -0.07 19.18
CA TYR A 169 -4.38 -1.22 18.59
C TYR A 169 -4.04 -2.56 19.28
N LEU A 170 -2.79 -2.71 19.71
CA LEU A 170 -2.29 -3.88 20.44
C LEU A 170 -2.65 -3.87 21.93
N GLY A 171 -3.24 -2.78 22.44
CA GLY A 171 -3.62 -2.61 23.83
C GLY A 171 -2.45 -2.23 24.73
N ASN A 172 -1.53 -1.39 24.23
CA ASN A 172 -0.36 -0.87 24.93
C ASN A 172 0.49 -1.98 25.58
N PRO A 173 1.00 -2.95 24.80
CA PRO A 173 1.70 -4.11 25.33
C PRO A 173 3.12 -3.80 25.85
N ILE A 174 3.72 -2.71 25.35
CA ILE A 174 5.07 -2.26 25.65
C ILE A 174 5.06 -0.76 25.89
N GLU A 175 6.01 -0.28 26.70
CA GLU A 175 6.31 1.14 26.87
C GLU A 175 7.76 1.37 26.42
N LEU A 176 7.94 2.26 25.45
CA LEU A 176 9.26 2.70 25.00
C LEU A 176 9.52 4.10 25.52
N ASP A 177 10.76 4.38 25.94
CA ASP A 177 11.19 5.76 26.15
C ASP A 177 11.23 6.55 24.83
N GLU A 178 11.21 7.88 24.90
CA GLU A 178 11.15 8.73 23.70
C GLU A 178 12.39 8.57 22.79
N ASP A 179 13.58 8.35 23.35
CA ASP A 179 14.79 8.15 22.56
C ASP A 179 14.71 6.85 21.73
N THR A 180 14.20 5.78 22.35
CA THR A 180 13.98 4.50 21.68
C THR A 180 12.90 4.61 20.61
N LYS A 181 11.80 5.38 20.84
CA LYS A 181 10.78 5.64 19.81
C LYS A 181 11.35 6.40 18.61
N CYS A 182 12.06 7.50 18.86
CA CYS A 182 12.70 8.30 17.81
C CYS A 182 13.66 7.44 16.97
N PHE A 183 14.47 6.61 17.64
CA PHE A 183 15.38 5.71 16.96
C PHE A 183 14.67 4.70 16.05
N LEU A 184 13.56 4.08 16.49
CA LEU A 184 12.79 3.17 15.64
C LEU A 184 12.17 3.88 14.42
N ILE A 185 11.69 5.11 14.62
CA ILE A 185 11.14 5.93 13.53
C ILE A 185 12.24 6.27 12.51
N GLU A 186 13.42 6.70 12.97
CA GLU A 186 14.57 6.99 12.11
C GLU A 186 15.00 5.78 11.29
N LEU A 187 15.08 4.60 11.93
CA LEU A 187 15.42 3.34 11.25
C LEU A 187 14.45 2.96 10.13
N SER A 188 13.22 3.47 10.17
CA SER A 188 12.23 3.15 9.13
C SER A 188 12.39 3.95 7.85
N GLU A 189 13.18 5.02 7.84
CA GLU A 189 13.50 5.83 6.66
C GLU A 189 12.26 6.21 5.81
N GLY A 190 11.12 6.44 6.45
CA GLY A 190 9.86 6.79 5.78
C GLY A 190 8.98 5.62 5.33
N ASP A 191 9.35 4.37 5.64
CA ASP A 191 8.57 3.16 5.35
C ASP A 191 7.72 2.72 6.55
N ALA A 192 6.41 2.98 6.50
CA ALA A 192 5.47 2.54 7.53
C ALA A 192 5.35 1.03 7.67
N ARG A 193 5.49 0.26 6.58
CA ARG A 193 5.42 -1.21 6.63
C ARG A 193 6.62 -1.75 7.41
N TYR A 194 7.80 -1.21 7.17
CA TYR A 194 9.02 -1.57 7.90
C TYR A 194 8.89 -1.23 9.39
N LEU A 195 8.41 -0.02 9.72
CA LEU A 195 8.13 0.39 11.11
C LEU A 195 7.17 -0.58 11.82
N LEU A 196 6.05 -0.93 11.19
CA LEU A 196 5.05 -1.83 11.78
C LEU A 196 5.58 -3.26 11.96
N ASN A 197 6.46 -3.73 11.07
CA ASN A 197 7.13 -5.01 11.24
C ASN A 197 8.09 -4.99 12.44
N MET A 198 8.84 -3.90 12.63
CA MET A 198 9.70 -3.74 13.81
C MET A 198 8.87 -3.71 15.11
N VAL A 199 7.75 -2.97 15.14
CA VAL A 199 6.84 -2.95 16.29
C VAL A 199 6.32 -4.35 16.59
N GLN A 200 5.84 -5.06 15.57
CA GLN A 200 5.37 -6.45 15.75
C GLN A 200 6.46 -7.35 16.33
N MET A 201 7.69 -7.23 15.82
CA MET A 201 8.82 -8.02 16.27
C MET A 201 9.14 -7.75 17.75
N ILE A 202 9.21 -6.49 18.18
CA ILE A 202 9.46 -6.09 19.57
C ILE A 202 8.36 -6.64 20.49
N VAL A 203 7.08 -6.47 20.09
CA VAL A 203 5.94 -6.91 20.91
C VAL A 203 5.89 -8.44 21.01
N SER A 204 6.20 -9.18 19.94
CA SER A 204 6.23 -10.64 19.98
C SER A 204 7.32 -11.21 20.90
N HIS A 205 8.37 -10.43 21.21
CA HIS A 205 9.48 -10.82 22.08
C HIS A 205 9.42 -10.16 23.47
N SER A 206 8.27 -9.59 23.86
CA SER A 206 8.10 -8.77 25.06
C SER A 206 8.02 -9.57 26.38
N GLU A 207 8.70 -10.71 26.52
CA GLU A 207 9.01 -11.23 27.86
C GLU A 207 9.83 -10.20 28.66
N GLU A 208 10.54 -9.31 27.96
CA GLU A 208 11.14 -8.10 28.51
C GLU A 208 10.21 -6.88 28.30
N GLN A 209 9.66 -6.33 29.39
CA GLN A 209 8.74 -5.18 29.33
C GLN A 209 9.43 -3.82 29.16
N ASN A 210 10.76 -3.75 29.35
CA ASN A 210 11.56 -2.52 29.25
C ASN A 210 12.58 -2.63 28.11
N TRP A 211 12.22 -2.11 26.94
CA TRP A 211 13.09 -2.02 25.77
C TRP A 211 13.85 -0.70 25.76
N THR A 212 15.17 -0.78 25.59
CA THR A 212 16.04 0.39 25.38
C THR A 212 16.73 0.27 24.02
N ARG A 213 17.24 1.38 23.48
CA ARG A 213 18.04 1.40 22.24
C ARG A 213 19.11 0.31 22.17
N GLN A 214 19.88 0.11 23.24
CA GLN A 214 20.95 -0.90 23.29
C GLN A 214 20.40 -2.33 23.18
N LYS A 215 19.28 -2.62 23.87
CA LYS A 215 18.63 -3.93 23.80
C LYS A 215 18.12 -4.21 22.38
N PHE A 216 17.47 -3.23 21.76
CA PHE A 216 16.98 -3.37 20.38
C PHE A 216 18.11 -3.66 19.41
N LEU A 217 19.21 -2.90 19.46
CA LEU A 217 20.38 -3.13 18.60
C LEU A 217 20.96 -4.54 18.77
N SER A 218 21.12 -5.00 20.01
CA SER A 218 21.63 -6.33 20.31
C SER A 218 20.69 -7.44 19.84
N PHE A 219 19.38 -7.18 19.84
CA PHE A 219 18.36 -8.09 19.39
C PHE A 219 18.34 -8.18 17.86
N SER A 220 18.29 -7.04 17.16
CA SER A 220 18.27 -6.98 15.70
C SER A 220 19.51 -7.63 15.06
N GLN A 221 20.68 -7.52 15.71
CA GLN A 221 21.90 -8.23 15.30
C GLN A 221 21.80 -9.76 15.46
N LYS A 222 21.09 -10.25 16.49
CA LYS A 222 20.88 -11.69 16.73
C LYS A 222 19.84 -12.30 15.79
N THR A 223 18.83 -11.51 15.41
CA THR A 223 17.73 -11.97 14.55
C THR A 223 17.95 -11.71 13.06
N GLY A 224 19.08 -11.09 12.67
CA GLY A 224 19.42 -10.78 11.28
C GLY A 224 18.44 -9.81 10.63
N SER A 225 17.85 -8.91 11.43
CA SER A 225 16.80 -7.96 11.02
C SER A 225 17.35 -6.59 10.60
N LEU A 226 18.68 -6.44 10.66
CA LEU A 226 19.50 -5.35 10.15
C LEU A 226 20.62 -5.93 9.28
#